data_AF-A0A434ABB6-F1
#
_entry.id   AF-A0A434ABB6-F1
#
_cell.length_a   1.000
_cell.length_b   1.000
_cell.length_c   1.000
_cell.angle_alpha   90.00
_cell.angle_beta   90.00
_cell.angle_gamma   90.00
#
_symmetry.space_group_name_H-M   'P 1'
#
loop_
_entity.id
_entity.type
_entity.pdbx_description
1 polymer ?
#
loop_
_entity_poly.entity_id
_entity_poly.type
_entity_poly.pdbx_seq_one_letter_code
_entity_poly.pdbx_strand_id
1 'polypeptide(L)'
;MKKLYLLSVMLLITAACTSTKNSMDSWVGKTKQTFIKDSGPPVRTFRNDDGEILIYADQIYKKADNTNGSPMTASNYWEYLFVYINSEGKVTSLRNEKQNFPPQQIDATLLNLTNSISAK
;
A
#
# COMPACT_ATOMS: atom_id res chain seq x y z
N MET A 1 -37.89 37.18 12.76
CA MET A 1 -36.92 36.21 13.32
C MET A 1 -37.03 34.81 12.68
N LYS A 2 -37.14 34.71 11.34
CA LYS A 2 -37.21 33.43 10.61
C LYS A 2 -35.93 33.10 9.80
N LYS A 3 -35.08 34.11 9.57
CA LYS A 3 -33.86 33.98 8.76
C LYS A 3 -32.62 33.51 9.54
N LEU A 4 -32.72 33.45 10.88
CA LEU A 4 -31.63 33.02 11.76
C LEU A 4 -31.53 31.48 11.87
N TYR A 5 -32.65 30.77 11.72
CA TYR A 5 -32.67 29.29 11.75
C TYR A 5 -32.03 28.66 10.50
N LEU A 6 -31.95 29.40 9.40
CA LEU A 6 -31.35 28.90 8.16
C LEU A 6 -29.81 28.88 8.25
N LEU A 7 -29.22 29.78 9.03
CA LEU A 7 -27.77 29.85 9.20
C LEU A 7 -27.23 28.73 10.10
N SER A 8 -28.00 28.31 11.11
CA SER A 8 -27.61 27.24 12.03
C SER A 8 -27.65 25.84 11.40
N VAL A 9 -28.50 25.64 10.38
CA VAL A 9 -28.55 24.36 9.64
C VAL A 9 -27.36 24.22 8.67
N MET A 10 -26.87 25.33 8.10
CA MET A 10 -25.78 25.29 7.13
C MET A 10 -24.41 25.03 7.77
N LEU A 11 -24.23 25.39 9.05
CA LEU A 11 -22.99 25.19 9.79
C LEU A 11 -22.74 23.73 10.21
N LEU A 12 -23.79 22.89 10.23
CA LEU A 12 -23.69 21.47 10.62
C LEU A 12 -23.21 20.56 9.48
N ILE A 13 -23.20 21.05 8.23
CA ILE A 13 -22.89 20.22 7.04
C ILE A 13 -21.38 20.21 6.71
N THR A 14 -20.59 21.13 7.29
CA THR A 14 -19.16 21.26 6.97
C THR A 14 -18.24 20.39 7.83
N ALA A 15 -18.75 19.68 8.84
CA ALA A 15 -17.94 18.86 9.75
C ALA A 15 -17.70 17.41 9.27
N ALA A 16 -18.26 16.99 8.11
CA ALA A 16 -18.22 15.60 7.66
C ALA A 16 -17.05 15.24 6.72
N CYS A 17 -16.13 16.16 6.42
CA CYS A 17 -14.94 15.89 5.59
C CYS A 17 -13.69 15.62 6.43
N THR A 18 -13.79 14.81 7.47
CA THR A 18 -12.61 14.12 8.02
C THR A 18 -12.62 12.72 7.42
N SER A 19 -12.14 12.61 6.19
CA SER A 19 -11.77 11.33 5.61
C SER A 19 -10.65 10.76 6.48
N THR A 20 -10.92 9.62 7.11
CA THR A 20 -9.93 8.82 7.85
C THR A 20 -8.81 8.47 6.87
N LYS A 21 -7.75 9.30 6.83
CA LYS A 21 -6.56 9.04 6.02
C LYS A 21 -5.98 7.72 6.49
N ASN A 22 -5.97 6.73 5.60
CA ASN A 22 -5.37 5.43 5.87
C ASN A 22 -3.93 5.65 6.34
N SER A 23 -3.46 4.84 7.28
CA SER A 23 -2.10 4.93 7.84
C SER A 23 -1.00 4.93 6.76
N MET A 24 -1.27 4.41 5.56
CA MET A 24 -0.37 4.47 4.40
C MET A 24 -0.11 5.89 3.88
N ASP A 25 -1.08 6.81 3.93
CA ASP A 25 -0.89 8.20 3.48
C ASP A 25 0.16 8.93 4.33
N SER A 26 0.37 8.49 5.57
CA SER A 26 1.36 9.09 6.47
C SER A 26 2.81 8.89 6.00
N TRP A 27 3.06 7.91 5.13
CA TRP A 27 4.39 7.63 4.60
C TRP A 27 4.75 8.49 3.40
N VAL A 28 3.77 8.98 2.65
CA VAL A 28 4.00 9.82 1.47
C VAL A 28 4.79 11.09 1.86
N GLY A 29 5.84 11.37 1.09
CA GLY A 29 6.77 12.47 1.33
C GLY A 29 7.89 12.17 2.34
N LYS A 30 7.81 11.09 3.13
CA LYS A 30 8.91 10.67 4.00
C LYS A 30 10.06 10.07 3.18
N THR A 31 11.27 10.11 3.74
CA THR A 31 12.45 9.56 3.08
C THR A 31 12.44 8.04 3.09
N LYS A 32 13.00 7.44 2.04
CA LYS A 32 13.26 5.99 1.92
C LYS A 32 13.95 5.44 3.17
N GLN A 33 14.95 6.15 3.69
CA GLN A 33 15.69 5.73 4.87
C GLN A 33 14.81 5.66 6.12
N THR A 34 13.90 6.64 6.30
CA THR A 34 12.97 6.62 7.43
C THR A 34 12.00 5.45 7.32
N PHE A 35 11.51 5.19 6.11
CA PHE A 35 10.63 4.06 5.84
C PHE A 35 11.31 2.72 6.16
N ILE A 36 12.50 2.48 5.59
CA ILE A 36 13.26 1.24 5.81
C ILE A 36 13.65 1.05 7.28
N LYS A 37 13.93 2.13 8.02
CA LYS A 37 14.23 2.06 9.45
C LYS A 37 13.03 1.53 10.26
N ASP A 38 11.82 1.87 9.85
CA ASP A 38 10.59 1.49 10.54
C ASP A 38 10.08 0.11 10.10
N SER A 39 10.05 -0.14 8.78
CA SER A 39 9.48 -1.36 8.18
C SER A 39 10.50 -2.49 8.00
N GLY A 40 11.79 -2.23 8.22
CA GLY A 40 12.86 -3.18 7.92
C GLY A 40 13.34 -3.12 6.47
N PRO A 41 14.33 -3.96 6.09
CA PRO A 41 14.83 -4.01 4.72
C PRO A 41 13.81 -4.65 3.78
N PRO A 42 13.66 -4.16 2.54
CA PRO A 42 12.78 -4.78 1.56
C PRO A 42 13.33 -6.12 1.06
N VAL A 43 12.45 -7.03 0.67
CA VAL A 43 12.85 -8.33 0.09
C VAL A 43 13.45 -8.17 -1.31
N ARG A 44 13.01 -7.14 -2.06
CA ARG A 44 13.57 -6.76 -3.36
C ARG A 44 13.50 -5.26 -3.57
N THR A 45 14.41 -4.75 -4.39
CA THR A 45 14.37 -3.35 -4.84
C THR A 45 14.61 -3.31 -6.34
N PHE A 46 13.78 -2.57 -7.04
CA PHE A 46 13.99 -2.21 -8.44
C PHE A 46 14.33 -0.72 -8.54
N ARG A 47 15.31 -0.37 -9.35
CA ARG A 47 15.74 1.02 -9.56
C ARG A 47 15.78 1.32 -11.04
N ASN A 48 15.26 2.49 -11.42
CA ASN A 48 15.38 3.06 -12.76
C ASN A 48 15.67 4.57 -12.64
N ASP A 49 15.68 5.29 -13.76
CA ASP A 49 15.98 6.73 -13.79
C ASP A 49 14.89 7.57 -13.07
N ASP A 50 13.64 7.07 -13.05
CA ASP A 50 12.50 7.75 -12.43
C ASP A 50 12.44 7.57 -10.90
N GLY A 51 13.14 6.57 -10.36
CA GLY A 51 13.19 6.29 -8.94
C GLY A 51 13.38 4.81 -8.58
N GLU A 52 12.74 4.39 -7.50
CA GLU A 52 12.87 3.04 -6.95
C GLU A 52 11.52 2.46 -6.53
N ILE A 53 11.41 1.14 -6.60
CA ILE A 53 10.29 0.38 -6.03
C ILE A 53 10.87 -0.57 -4.99
N LEU A 54 10.50 -0.36 -3.73
CA LEU A 54 10.80 -1.29 -2.64
C LEU A 54 9.66 -2.30 -2.56
N ILE A 55 9.99 -3.58 -2.45
CA ILE A 55 9.01 -4.66 -2.38
C ILE A 55 9.17 -5.35 -1.03
N TYR A 56 8.09 -5.41 -0.28
CA TYR A 56 7.92 -6.23 0.92
C TYR A 56 6.90 -7.32 0.59
N ALA A 57 7.15 -8.52 1.09
CA ALA A 57 6.30 -9.66 0.79
C ALA A 57 6.31 -10.66 1.96
N ASP A 58 5.12 -10.97 2.48
CA ASP A 58 4.94 -11.96 3.53
C ASP A 58 4.12 -13.13 3.02
N GLN A 59 4.60 -14.35 3.27
CA GLN A 59 3.88 -15.56 2.90
C GLN A 59 2.86 -15.93 3.97
N ILE A 60 1.59 -16.00 3.56
CA ILE A 60 0.49 -16.36 4.43
C ILE A 60 0.05 -17.79 4.13
N TYR A 61 0.01 -18.62 5.17
CA TYR A 61 -0.48 -19.98 5.12
C TYR A 61 -1.86 -20.04 5.76
N LYS A 62 -2.89 -20.37 4.98
CA LYS A 62 -4.21 -20.68 5.53
C LYS A 62 -4.26 -22.16 5.87
N LYS A 63 -4.50 -22.47 7.14
CA LYS A 63 -4.87 -23.82 7.57
C LYS A 63 -6.20 -24.18 6.93
N ALA A 64 -6.35 -25.44 6.51
CA ALA A 64 -7.64 -25.94 6.07
C ALA A 64 -8.59 -25.91 7.27
N ASP A 65 -9.65 -25.13 7.17
CA ASP A 65 -10.78 -25.19 8.08
C ASP A 65 -11.46 -26.54 7.83
N ASN A 66 -11.01 -27.57 8.55
CA ASN A 66 -11.72 -28.78 8.96
C ASN A 66 -10.82 -30.03 9.00
N THR A 67 -10.97 -30.74 10.11
CA THR A 67 -10.82 -32.20 10.28
C THR A 67 -9.43 -32.84 10.32
N ASN A 68 -9.39 -33.94 11.08
CA ASN A 68 -8.31 -34.90 11.35
C ASN A 68 -7.75 -35.59 10.08
N GLY A 69 -7.47 -34.84 9.02
CA GLY A 69 -6.95 -35.30 7.74
C GLY A 69 -5.68 -34.55 7.35
N SER A 70 -4.84 -35.23 6.56
CA SER A 70 -3.47 -34.82 6.19
C SER A 70 -3.31 -33.32 5.88
N PRO A 71 -2.24 -32.66 6.37
CA PRO A 71 -1.96 -31.22 6.18
C PRO A 71 -1.65 -30.80 4.72
N MET A 72 -1.94 -31.65 3.74
CA MET A 72 -1.51 -31.52 2.34
C MET A 72 -2.26 -30.46 1.52
N THR A 73 -3.29 -29.81 2.05
CA THR A 73 -4.09 -28.80 1.31
C THR A 73 -4.09 -27.43 1.97
N ALA A 74 -2.97 -27.04 2.60
CA ALA A 74 -2.79 -25.66 3.05
C ALA A 74 -2.65 -24.73 1.82
N SER A 75 -3.66 -23.88 1.58
CA SER A 75 -3.52 -22.83 0.57
C SER A 75 -2.56 -21.76 1.09
N ASN A 76 -1.62 -21.34 0.26
CA ASN A 76 -0.73 -20.23 0.57
C ASN A 76 -0.90 -19.10 -0.45
N TYR A 77 -0.71 -17.89 0.01
CA TYR A 77 -0.64 -16.70 -0.82
C TYR A 77 0.39 -15.75 -0.23
N TRP A 78 0.75 -14.72 -0.97
CA TRP A 78 1.70 -13.71 -0.57
C TRP A 78 1.00 -12.36 -0.46
N GLU A 79 1.19 -11.67 0.66
CA GLU A 79 0.79 -10.27 0.83
C GLU A 79 1.98 -9.38 0.48
N TYR A 80 1.80 -8.56 -0.53
CA TYR A 80 2.80 -7.63 -1.03
C TYR A 80 2.49 -6.21 -0.60
N LEU A 81 3.54 -5.46 -0.29
CA LEU A 81 3.55 -4.02 -0.19
C LEU A 81 4.63 -3.47 -1.14
N PHE A 82 4.18 -2.77 -2.18
CA PHE A 82 5.03 -2.01 -3.09
C PHE A 82 5.12 -0.57 -2.60
N VAL A 83 6.34 -0.06 -2.42
CA VAL A 83 6.61 1.31 -2.00
C VAL A 83 7.36 2.01 -3.11
N TYR A 84 6.72 3.00 -3.71
CA TYR A 84 7.28 3.77 -4.80
C TYR A 84 8.05 4.96 -4.23
N ILE A 85 9.28 5.13 -4.69
CA ILE A 85 10.22 6.16 -4.27
C ILE A 85 10.59 6.96 -5.51
N ASN A 86 10.52 8.29 -5.45
CA ASN A 86 10.99 9.14 -6.55
C ASN A 86 12.53 9.26 -6.58
N SER A 87 13.05 9.91 -7.61
CA SER A 87 14.48 10.22 -7.75
C SER A 87 15.07 11.06 -6.60
N GLU A 88 14.25 11.82 -5.85
CA GLU A 88 14.67 12.52 -4.62
C GLU A 88 14.81 11.59 -3.39
N GLY A 89 14.44 10.32 -3.51
CA GLY A 89 14.50 9.36 -2.41
C GLY A 89 13.33 9.47 -1.42
N LYS A 90 12.19 10.04 -1.82
CA LYS A 90 10.96 10.16 -1.01
C LYS A 90 9.87 9.20 -1.49
N VAL A 91 9.07 8.70 -0.55
CA VAL A 91 7.91 7.86 -0.83
C VAL A 91 6.86 8.67 -1.57
N THR A 92 6.41 8.20 -2.73
CA THR A 92 5.35 8.84 -3.54
C THR A 92 4.02 8.14 -3.37
N SER A 93 4.02 6.81 -3.32
CA SER A 93 2.82 6.00 -3.13
C SER A 93 3.16 4.63 -2.58
N LEU A 94 2.12 3.97 -2.06
CA LEU A 94 2.20 2.61 -1.53
C LEU A 94 1.04 1.80 -2.10
N ARG A 95 1.29 0.55 -2.48
CA ARG A 95 0.28 -0.36 -3.03
C ARG A 95 0.35 -1.72 -2.36
N ASN A 96 -0.77 -2.17 -1.82
CA ASN A 96 -0.90 -3.53 -1.31
C ASN A 96 -1.50 -4.44 -2.36
N GLU A 97 -1.02 -5.67 -2.44
CA GLU A 97 -1.52 -6.65 -3.41
C GLU A 97 -1.41 -8.08 -2.85
N LYS A 98 -2.30 -8.97 -3.28
CA LYS A 98 -2.22 -10.40 -2.95
C LYS A 98 -1.85 -11.16 -4.21
N GLN A 99 -0.83 -12.02 -4.11
CA GLN A 99 -0.37 -12.83 -5.24
C GLN A 99 -0.19 -14.28 -4.82
N ASN A 100 -0.27 -15.18 -5.81
CA ASN A 100 -0.04 -16.62 -5.59
C ASN A 100 1.40 -17.05 -5.95
N PHE A 101 2.28 -16.08 -6.25
CA PHE A 101 3.67 -16.33 -6.59
C PHE A 101 4.63 -15.60 -5.63
N PRO A 102 5.82 -16.17 -5.40
CA PRO A 102 6.82 -15.59 -4.50
C PRO A 102 7.58 -14.42 -5.17
N PRO A 103 8.24 -13.55 -4.38
CA PRO A 103 8.80 -12.28 -4.87
C PRO A 103 9.88 -12.45 -5.95
N GLN A 104 10.51 -13.62 -6.03
CA GLN A 104 11.50 -13.97 -7.04
C GLN A 104 10.90 -14.04 -8.46
N GLN A 105 9.59 -14.28 -8.57
CA GLN A 105 8.90 -14.37 -9.87
C GLN A 105 8.37 -13.01 -10.38
N ILE A 106 8.55 -11.92 -9.62
CA ILE A 106 8.17 -10.58 -10.08
C ILE A 106 9.12 -10.11 -11.19
N ASP A 107 8.54 -9.80 -12.33
CA ASP A 107 9.21 -9.09 -13.42
C ASP A 107 9.15 -7.57 -13.19
N ALA A 108 10.32 -6.93 -13.20
CA ALA A 108 10.48 -5.50 -13.02
C ALA A 108 9.76 -4.68 -14.12
N THR A 109 9.67 -5.22 -15.33
CA THR A 109 9.09 -4.52 -16.49
C THR A 109 7.59 -4.28 -16.34
N LEU A 110 6.89 -5.18 -15.65
CA LEU A 110 5.45 -5.09 -15.39
C LEU A 110 5.10 -4.00 -14.37
N LEU A 111 6.05 -3.63 -13.50
CA LEU A 111 5.82 -2.62 -12.45
C LEU A 111 5.87 -1.19 -12.99
N ASN A 112 6.68 -0.92 -14.02
CA ASN A 112 6.81 0.42 -14.61
C ASN A 112 5.53 0.90 -15.30
N LEU A 113 4.70 -0.03 -15.82
CA LEU A 113 3.42 0.30 -16.47
C LEU A 113 2.34 0.80 -15.51
N THR A 114 2.46 0.54 -14.20
CA THR A 114 1.43 0.96 -13.24
C THR A 114 1.64 2.37 -12.68
N ASN A 115 2.85 2.91 -12.75
CA ASN A 115 3.14 4.30 -12.36
C ASN A 115 2.60 5.34 -13.36
N SER A 116 2.48 4.98 -14.64
CA SER A 116 1.95 5.89 -15.66
C SER A 116 0.43 6.10 -15.58
N ILE A 117 -0.29 5.24 -14.86
CA ILE A 117 -1.76 5.32 -14.73
C ILE A 117 -2.18 6.25 -13.57
N SER A 118 -1.29 6.51 -12.59
CA SER A 118 -1.57 7.41 -11.46
C SER A 118 -1.24 8.89 -11.74
N ALA A 119 -0.63 9.21 -12.89
CA ALA A 119 -0.31 10.57 -13.31
C ALA A 119 -1.21 10.99 -14.48
N LYS A 120 -2.48 11.26 -14.19
CA LYS A 120 -3.37 12.04 -15.06
C LYS A 120 -4.27 12.95 -14.23
#